data_AF-J9CZD2-F1
#
_entry.id   AF-J9CZD2-F1
#
_cell.length_a   1.000
_cell.length_b   1.000
_cell.length_c   1.000
_cell.angle_alpha   90.00
_cell.angle_beta   90.00
_cell.angle_gamma   90.00
#
_symmetry.space_group_name_H-M   'P 1'
#
loop_
_entity.id
_entity.type
_entity.pdbx_description
1 polymer ?
#
loop_
_entity_poly.entity_id
_entity_poly.type
_entity_poly.pdbx_seq_one_letter_code
_entity_poly.pdbx_strand_id
1 'polypeptide(L)'
;MDEQQRVLDFVTEAGELMLKNGAEVNRTQQTMEIMAKSFGVDSFHGYVLTNGLFASIGAEQGCPAQIRSVPSAVVHLGRIEAVNDLSRRIAAGRTNLDEAFEELERIRHIP
;
A
#
# COMPACT_ATOMS: atom_id res chain seq x y z
N MET A 1 2.49 8.77 17.28
CA MET A 1 2.13 7.53 16.56
C MET A 1 3.39 6.72 16.39
N ASP A 2 3.30 5.41 16.55
CA ASP A 2 4.38 4.48 16.23
C ASP A 2 4.73 4.59 14.73
N GLU A 3 6.01 4.67 14.39
CA GLU A 3 6.48 4.76 13.00
C GLU A 3 6.04 3.55 12.18
N GLN A 4 6.03 2.36 12.79
CA GLN A 4 5.54 1.14 12.15
C GLN A 4 4.05 1.23 11.83
N GLN A 5 3.25 1.82 12.72
CA GLN A 5 1.82 2.03 12.47
C GLN A 5 1.58 2.93 11.26
N ARG A 6 2.38 4.00 11.12
CA ARG A 6 2.27 4.90 9.96
C ARG A 6 2.59 4.19 8.65
N VAL A 7 3.59 3.30 8.67
CA VAL A 7 3.92 2.47 7.50
C VAL A 7 2.77 1.51 7.19
N LEU A 8 2.16 0.87 8.21
CA LEU A 8 0.98 0.01 8.02
C LEU A 8 -0.17 0.77 7.36
N ASP A 9 -0.47 1.96 7.86
CA ASP A 9 -1.52 2.82 7.32
C ASP A 9 -1.23 3.14 5.85
N PHE A 10 -0.02 3.58 5.54
CA PHE A 10 0.40 3.91 4.18
C PHE A 10 0.26 2.74 3.20
N VAL A 11 0.82 1.58 3.52
CA VAL A 11 0.80 0.43 2.59
C VAL A 11 -0.60 -0.13 2.43
N THR A 12 -1.42 -0.07 3.48
CA THR A 12 -2.82 -0.49 3.42
C THR A 12 -3.61 0.44 2.50
N GLU A 13 -3.40 1.76 2.61
CA GLU A 13 -4.03 2.74 1.72
C GLU A 13 -3.59 2.62 0.27
N ALA A 14 -2.30 2.38 0.03
CA ALA A 14 -1.78 2.13 -1.32
C ALA A 14 -2.41 0.87 -1.93
N GLY A 15 -2.49 -0.22 -1.15
CA GLY A 15 -3.13 -1.46 -1.58
C GLY A 15 -4.62 -1.29 -1.88
N GLU A 16 -5.32 -0.54 -1.03
CA GLU A 16 -6.73 -0.21 -1.22
C GLU A 16 -6.92 0.59 -2.50
N LEU A 17 -6.08 1.62 -2.73
CA LEU A 17 -6.14 2.43 -3.94
C LEU A 17 -5.87 1.59 -5.19
N MET A 18 -4.91 0.66 -5.15
CA MET A 18 -4.64 -0.24 -6.28
C MET A 18 -5.85 -1.10 -6.62
N LEU A 19 -6.44 -1.78 -5.63
CA LEU A 19 -7.64 -2.60 -5.84
C LEU A 19 -8.84 -1.77 -6.32
N LYS A 20 -9.06 -0.58 -5.75
CA LYS A 20 -10.11 0.36 -6.17
C LYS A 20 -9.94 0.87 -7.59
N ASN A 21 -8.81 0.66 -8.24
CA ASN A 21 -8.60 1.06 -9.63
C ASN A 21 -8.38 -0.14 -10.55
N GLY A 22 -8.66 -1.36 -10.09
CA GLY A 22 -8.64 -2.58 -10.89
C GLY A 22 -7.27 -3.24 -11.03
N ALA A 23 -6.33 -2.99 -10.11
CA ALA A 23 -5.04 -3.66 -10.12
C ALA A 23 -5.17 -5.16 -9.79
N GLU A 24 -4.31 -5.98 -10.38
CA GLU A 24 -4.25 -7.40 -10.08
C GLU A 24 -3.83 -7.67 -8.63
N VAL A 25 -4.47 -8.66 -8.00
CA VAL A 25 -4.24 -9.07 -6.59
C VAL A 25 -2.76 -9.29 -6.29
N ASN A 26 -2.07 -10.08 -7.10
CA ASN A 26 -0.66 -10.41 -6.89
C ASN A 26 0.24 -9.16 -7.00
N ARG A 27 -0.09 -8.24 -7.91
CA ARG A 27 0.66 -6.99 -8.10
C ARG A 27 0.47 -6.08 -6.90
N THR A 28 -0.76 -5.93 -6.43
CA THR A 28 -1.08 -5.14 -5.23
C THR A 28 -0.32 -5.66 -4.02
N GLN A 29 -0.36 -6.98 -3.76
CA GLN A 29 0.35 -7.56 -2.63
C GLN A 29 1.86 -7.33 -2.71
N GLN A 30 2.47 -7.60 -3.87
CA GLN A 30 3.90 -7.37 -4.08
C GLN A 30 4.29 -5.90 -3.86
N THR A 31 3.46 -4.96 -4.34
CA THR A 31 3.70 -3.52 -4.15
C THR A 31 3.66 -3.15 -2.67
N MET A 32 2.70 -3.66 -1.90
CA MET A 32 2.60 -3.42 -0.45
C MET A 32 3.83 -3.95 0.28
N GLU A 33 4.27 -5.17 -0.03
CA GLU A 33 5.46 -5.80 0.56
C GLU A 33 6.75 -5.00 0.27
N ILE A 34 6.92 -4.56 -0.99
CA ILE A 34 8.07 -3.74 -1.40
C ILE A 34 8.09 -2.42 -0.63
N MET A 35 6.96 -1.72 -0.54
CA MET A 35 6.87 -0.44 0.17
C MET A 35 7.18 -0.60 1.66
N ALA A 36 6.56 -1.58 2.33
CA ALA A 36 6.80 -1.83 3.76
C ALA A 36 8.27 -2.10 4.06
N LYS A 37 8.88 -3.01 3.27
CA LYS A 37 10.31 -3.34 3.41
C LYS A 37 11.22 -2.14 3.17
N SER A 38 10.89 -1.30 2.20
CA SER A 38 11.68 -0.12 1.85
C SER A 38 11.64 0.96 2.95
N PHE A 39 10.57 0.99 3.76
CA PHE A 39 10.49 1.82 4.97
C PHE A 39 11.06 1.15 6.22
N GLY A 40 11.81 0.04 6.07
CA GLY A 40 12.48 -0.63 7.18
C GLY A 40 11.57 -1.56 8.00
N VAL A 41 10.39 -1.93 7.48
CA VAL A 41 9.52 -2.91 8.12
C VAL A 41 9.69 -4.28 7.46
N ASP A 42 10.47 -5.14 8.09
CA ASP A 42 10.69 -6.52 7.63
C ASP A 42 9.56 -7.49 8.07
N SER A 43 8.82 -7.16 9.12
CA SER A 43 7.75 -7.99 9.69
C SER A 43 6.37 -7.63 9.14
N PHE A 44 6.28 -7.29 7.85
CA PHE A 44 5.01 -7.00 7.18
C PHE A 44 4.36 -8.27 6.63
N HIS A 45 3.06 -8.42 6.88
CA HIS A 45 2.25 -9.50 6.32
C HIS A 45 1.02 -8.91 5.64
N GLY A 46 1.00 -8.99 4.30
CA GLY A 46 -0.12 -8.57 3.47
C GLY A 46 -0.81 -9.77 2.83
N TYR A 47 -2.14 -9.81 2.87
CA TYR A 47 -2.95 -10.78 2.16
C TYR A 47 -4.05 -10.06 1.39
N VAL A 48 -4.02 -10.19 0.07
CA VAL A 48 -4.90 -9.42 -0.83
C VAL A 48 -5.90 -10.36 -1.50
N LEU A 49 -7.16 -9.96 -1.55
CA LEU A 49 -8.26 -10.59 -2.26
C LEU A 49 -8.78 -9.64 -3.34
N THR A 50 -9.62 -10.14 -4.24
CA THR A 50 -10.23 -9.30 -5.31
C THR A 50 -11.08 -8.15 -4.78
N ASN A 51 -11.65 -8.28 -3.59
CA ASN A 51 -12.55 -7.29 -3.00
C ASN A 51 -12.18 -6.90 -1.56
N GLY A 52 -10.93 -7.13 -1.15
CA GLY A 52 -10.50 -6.81 0.19
C GLY A 52 -9.03 -7.10 0.42
N LEU A 53 -8.49 -6.57 1.51
CA LEU A 53 -7.12 -6.84 1.91
C LEU A 53 -6.99 -6.86 3.43
N PHE A 54 -5.97 -7.59 3.86
CA PHE A 54 -5.55 -7.74 5.25
C PHE A 54 -4.08 -7.35 5.31
N ALA A 55 -3.70 -6.56 6.30
CA ALA A 55 -2.32 -6.14 6.48
C ALA A 55 -1.98 -6.12 7.98
N SER A 56 -0.79 -6.58 8.35
CA SER A 56 -0.29 -6.48 9.73
C SER A 56 1.21 -6.24 9.75
N ILE A 57 1.70 -5.62 10.83
CA ILE A 57 3.13 -5.42 11.07
C ILE A 57 3.50 -5.98 12.44
N GLY A 58 4.55 -6.80 12.48
CA GLY A 58 5.09 -7.43 13.69
C GLY A 58 4.86 -8.94 13.73
N ALA A 59 5.63 -9.63 14.60
CA ALA A 59 5.65 -11.09 14.71
C ALA A 59 5.09 -11.61 16.04
N GLU A 60 4.66 -10.72 16.94
CA GLU A 60 4.23 -11.05 18.30
C GLU A 60 2.70 -10.96 18.48
N GLN A 61 2.21 -11.40 19.63
CA GLN A 61 0.79 -11.26 19.95
C GLN A 61 0.46 -9.79 20.24
N GLY A 62 -0.65 -9.29 19.70
CA GLY A 62 -1.07 -7.89 19.87
C GLY A 62 -0.52 -6.92 18.83
N CYS A 63 0.11 -7.43 17.76
CA CYS A 63 0.54 -6.62 16.64
C CYS A 63 -0.61 -5.90 15.93
N PRO A 64 -0.40 -4.67 15.42
CA PRO A 64 -1.41 -3.96 14.65
C PRO A 64 -1.79 -4.72 13.38
N ALA A 65 -3.10 -4.81 13.14
CA ALA A 65 -3.67 -5.40 11.94
C ALA A 65 -4.81 -4.54 11.40
N GLN A 66 -4.93 -4.48 10.08
CA GLN A 66 -5.96 -3.76 9.35
C GLN A 66 -6.66 -4.68 8.36
N ILE A 67 -7.97 -4.46 8.24
CA ILE A 67 -8.83 -5.16 7.29
C ILE A 67 -9.59 -4.09 6.52
N ARG A 68 -9.51 -4.13 5.19
CA ARG A 68 -10.25 -3.23 4.30
C ARG A 68 -11.12 -4.03 3.36
N SER A 69 -12.40 -3.68 3.29
CA SER A 69 -13.28 -4.11 2.21
C SER A 69 -13.13 -3.14 1.05
N VAL A 70 -12.85 -3.67 -0.14
CA VAL A 70 -12.62 -2.89 -1.35
C VAL A 70 -13.63 -3.32 -2.40
N PRO A 71 -14.75 -2.60 -2.58
CA PRO A 71 -15.73 -2.96 -3.59
C PRO A 71 -15.12 -2.88 -4.99
N SER A 72 -15.60 -3.74 -5.87
CA SER A 72 -15.18 -3.76 -7.29
C SER A 72 -15.38 -2.38 -7.91
N ALA A 73 -14.42 -1.97 -8.73
CA ALA A 73 -14.35 -0.62 -9.26
C ALA A 73 -13.97 -0.61 -10.74
N VAL A 74 -14.22 0.54 -11.38
CA VAL A 74 -13.84 0.79 -12.77
C VAL A 74 -12.33 0.89 -12.87
N VAL A 75 -11.75 0.24 -13.88
CA VAL A 75 -10.30 0.23 -14.09
C VAL A 75 -9.80 1.64 -14.40
N HIS A 76 -8.76 2.07 -13.68
CA HIS A 76 -8.07 3.33 -13.94
C HIS A 76 -6.55 3.10 -14.02
N LEU A 77 -6.07 2.77 -15.21
CA LEU A 77 -4.66 2.40 -15.44
C LEU A 77 -3.68 3.52 -15.04
N GLY A 78 -4.02 4.79 -15.27
CA GLY A 78 -3.13 5.91 -14.90
C GLY A 78 -2.83 6.01 -13.39
N ARG A 79 -3.81 5.72 -12.53
CA ARG A 79 -3.60 5.68 -11.07
C ARG A 79 -2.77 4.46 -10.67
N ILE A 80 -3.04 3.30 -11.28
CA ILE A 80 -2.25 2.08 -11.03
C ILE A 80 -0.78 2.31 -11.41
N GLU A 81 -0.53 2.88 -12.58
CA GLU A 81 0.82 3.21 -13.05
C GLU A 81 1.52 4.16 -12.10
N ALA A 82 0.83 5.22 -11.64
CA ALA A 82 1.39 6.17 -10.70
C ALA A 82 1.74 5.56 -9.33
N VAL A 83 0.92 4.64 -8.80
CA VAL A 83 1.27 3.90 -7.56
C VAL A 83 2.47 2.99 -7.79
N ASN A 84 2.56 2.32 -8.95
CA ASN A 84 3.71 1.50 -9.28
C ASN A 84 5.00 2.32 -9.41
N ASP A 85 4.93 3.53 -9.97
CA ASP A 85 6.06 4.47 -10.01
C ASP A 85 6.45 4.96 -8.61
N LEU A 86 5.47 5.24 -7.76
CA LEU A 86 5.71 5.57 -6.36
C LEU A 86 6.43 4.41 -5.64
N SER A 87 5.97 3.17 -5.81
CA SER A 87 6.62 1.97 -5.26
C SER A 87 8.08 1.87 -5.68
N ARG A 88 8.39 2.09 -6.97
CA ARG A 88 9.76 2.08 -7.49
C ARG A 88 10.64 3.17 -6.88
N ARG A 89 10.10 4.38 -6.68
CA ARG A 89 10.84 5.49 -6.05
C ARG A 89 11.13 5.22 -4.57
N ILE A 90 10.16 4.67 -3.85
CA ILE A 90 10.30 4.24 -2.46
C ILE A 90 11.37 3.14 -2.35
N ALA A 91 11.31 2.12 -3.21
CA ALA A 91 12.31 1.05 -3.24
C ALA A 91 13.73 1.53 -3.58
N ALA A 92 13.85 2.62 -4.34
CA ALA A 92 15.12 3.27 -4.63
C ALA A 92 15.61 4.23 -3.52
N GLY A 93 14.87 4.36 -2.41
CA GLY A 93 15.19 5.29 -1.31
C GLY A 93 15.07 6.77 -1.70
N ARG A 94 14.27 7.09 -2.73
CA ARG A 94 14.12 8.46 -3.27
C ARG A 94 12.92 9.21 -2.71
N THR A 95 12.17 8.61 -1.79
CA THR A 95 10.93 9.16 -1.25
C THR A 95 10.82 8.74 0.20
N ASN A 96 10.67 9.71 1.11
CA ASN A 96 10.41 9.42 2.52
C ASN A 96 8.91 9.16 2.75
N LEU A 97 8.54 8.73 3.96
CA LEU A 97 7.16 8.34 4.26
C LEU A 97 6.17 9.52 4.12
N ASP A 98 6.56 10.73 4.52
CA ASP A 98 5.68 11.91 4.45
C ASP A 98 5.43 12.31 2.98
N GLU A 99 6.48 12.37 2.17
CA GLU A 99 6.38 12.60 0.71
C GLU A 99 5.55 11.51 0.01
N ALA A 100 5.65 10.27 0.48
CA ALA A 100 4.90 9.16 -0.07
C ALA A 100 3.39 9.32 0.20
N PHE A 101 3.01 9.77 1.40
CA PHE A 101 1.62 10.09 1.72
C PHE A 101 1.07 11.21 0.84
N GLU A 102 1.82 12.31 0.68
CA GLU A 102 1.42 13.44 -0.17
C GLU A 102 1.23 12.99 -1.63
N GLU A 103 2.15 12.18 -2.14
CA GLU A 103 2.07 11.65 -3.49
C GLU A 103 0.90 10.68 -3.67
N LEU A 104 0.66 9.80 -2.69
CA LEU A 104 -0.47 8.87 -2.73
C LEU A 104 -1.82 9.63 -2.77
N GLU A 105 -1.92 10.74 -2.02
CA GLU A 105 -3.11 11.59 -2.06
C GLU A 105 -3.24 12.30 -3.41
N ARG A 106 -2.14 12.80 -4.00
CA ARG A 106 -2.16 13.33 -5.36
C ARG A 106 -2.65 12.30 -6.38
N ILE A 107 -2.22 11.04 -6.26
CA ILE A 107 -2.64 9.96 -7.15
C ILE A 107 -4.14 9.72 -7.04
N ARG A 108 -4.72 9.80 -5.83
CA ARG A 108 -6.16 9.64 -5.60
C ARG A 108 -7.02 10.61 -6.42
N HIS A 109 -6.49 11.81 -6.68
CA HIS A 109 -7.16 12.88 -7.43
C HIS A 109 -6.80 12.95 -8.91
N ILE A 110 -6.03 11.99 -9.46
CA ILE A 110 -5.84 11.88 -10.92
C ILE A 110 -7.21 11.68 -11.58
N PRO A 111 -7.61 12.52 -12.54
CA PRO A 111 -8.92 12.46 -13.18
C PRO A 111 -9.14 11.21 -14.03
#